data_AF-A0A2D6E503-F1
#
_entry.id   AF-A0A2D6E503-F1
#
_cell.length_a   1.000
_cell.length_b   1.000
_cell.length_c   1.000
_cell.angle_alpha   90.00
_cell.angle_beta   90.00
_cell.angle_gamma   90.00
#
_symmetry.space_group_name_H-M   'P 1'
#
loop_
_entity.id
_entity.type
_entity.pdbx_description
1 polymer ?
#
loop_
_entity_poly.entity_id
_entity_poly.type
_entity_poly.pdbx_seq_one_letter_code
_entity_poly.pdbx_strand_id
1 'polypeptide(L)'
;WKLNVSSVAEAFHAINTQTQDGIRKFFIKRENAYSRYKVLVNGEETSPSSNFKENDLTINRDNINEIEVIPVLEGASLGWFGIVFGLIGMGMAQTDLGMLASIGMVMAGVSSLLSDPPKMPEQRQIINPSSDPTALANSYLFNGPVNVLNEGGPVPIGYGRLIVGSQVIASSYDVKKVLIREAGRVR
;
A
#
# COMPACT_ATOMS: atom_id res chain seq x y z
N TRP A 1 21.31 -14.14 -11.33
CA TRP A 1 22.70 -13.68 -11.09
C TRP A 1 23.54 -14.86 -10.63
N LYS A 2 24.86 -14.86 -10.91
CA LYS A 2 25.79 -15.83 -10.32
C LYS A 2 26.65 -15.08 -9.30
N LEU A 3 26.52 -15.40 -8.02
CA LEU A 3 27.14 -14.68 -6.92
C LEU A 3 27.74 -15.69 -5.93
N ASN A 4 28.88 -15.35 -5.33
CA ASN A 4 29.45 -16.12 -4.23
C ASN A 4 29.03 -15.42 -2.94
N VAL A 5 28.03 -15.97 -2.25
CA VAL A 5 27.40 -15.36 -1.07
C VAL A 5 27.05 -16.42 -0.04
N SER A 6 27.14 -16.04 1.23
CA SER A 6 26.93 -16.90 2.38
C SER A 6 25.54 -16.73 3.02
N SER A 7 24.80 -15.69 2.66
CA SER A 7 23.46 -15.42 3.18
C SER A 7 22.55 -14.75 2.13
N VAL A 8 21.24 -14.85 2.35
CA VAL A 8 20.23 -14.18 1.51
C VAL A 8 20.40 -12.66 1.59
N ALA A 9 20.62 -12.10 2.78
CA ALA A 9 20.88 -10.67 2.96
C ALA A 9 22.10 -10.19 2.16
N GLU A 10 23.16 -10.99 2.13
CA GLU A 10 24.38 -10.71 1.35
C GLU A 10 24.09 -10.77 -0.16
N ALA A 11 23.29 -11.75 -0.61
CA ALA A 11 22.84 -11.83 -1.99
C ALA A 11 22.08 -10.57 -2.43
N PHE A 12 21.10 -10.12 -1.65
CA PHE A 12 20.36 -8.90 -1.93
C PHE A 12 21.27 -7.66 -1.92
N HIS A 13 22.22 -7.60 -0.98
CA HIS A 13 23.18 -6.50 -0.93
C HIS A 13 24.08 -6.47 -2.18
N ALA A 14 24.63 -7.62 -2.58
CA ALA A 14 25.48 -7.75 -3.76
C ALA A 14 24.73 -7.40 -5.06
N ILE A 15 23.47 -7.80 -5.19
CA ILE A 15 22.67 -7.40 -6.35
C ILE A 15 22.35 -5.89 -6.29
N ASN A 16 22.07 -5.33 -5.11
CA ASN A 16 21.78 -3.91 -4.96
C ASN A 16 22.98 -3.02 -5.33
N THR A 17 24.21 -3.42 -4.98
CA THR A 17 25.42 -2.71 -5.39
C THR A 17 25.64 -2.82 -6.89
N GLN A 18 25.43 -4.00 -7.48
CA GLN A 18 25.56 -4.21 -8.93
C GLN A 18 24.49 -3.46 -9.75
N THR A 19 23.31 -3.24 -9.19
CA THR A 19 22.17 -2.55 -9.84
C THR A 19 22.06 -1.07 -9.48
N GLN A 20 23.08 -0.46 -8.86
CA GLN A 20 23.10 0.96 -8.47
C GLN A 20 21.86 1.37 -7.65
N ASP A 21 21.60 0.60 -6.59
CA ASP A 21 20.47 0.81 -5.67
C ASP A 21 19.08 0.52 -6.28
N GLY A 22 19.04 -0.22 -7.40
CA GLY A 22 17.80 -0.53 -8.13
C GLY A 22 16.82 -1.40 -7.34
N ILE A 23 17.31 -2.43 -6.65
CA ILE A 23 16.48 -3.33 -5.84
C ILE A 23 15.86 -2.62 -4.65
N ARG A 24 16.66 -1.85 -3.92
CA ARG A 24 16.15 -1.08 -2.78
C ARG A 24 15.07 -0.10 -3.23
N LYS A 25 15.30 0.62 -4.33
CA LYS A 25 14.30 1.51 -4.93
C LYS A 25 13.04 0.74 -5.35
N PHE A 26 13.20 -0.46 -5.89
CA PHE A 26 12.07 -1.32 -6.28
C PHE A 26 11.18 -1.67 -5.09
N PHE A 27 11.74 -2.11 -3.95
CA PHE A 27 10.94 -2.45 -2.76
C PHE A 27 10.36 -1.22 -2.04
N ILE A 28 11.04 -0.06 -2.11
CA ILE A 28 10.54 1.18 -1.49
C ILE A 28 9.39 1.81 -2.30
N LYS A 29 9.29 1.53 -3.61
CA LYS A 29 8.15 1.99 -4.42
C LYS A 29 6.84 1.50 -3.81
N ARG A 30 5.84 2.38 -3.68
CA ARG A 30 4.58 2.08 -3.00
C ARG A 30 3.84 0.88 -3.56
N GLU A 31 3.90 0.70 -4.87
CA GLU A 31 3.28 -0.42 -5.58
C GLU A 31 3.79 -1.78 -5.04
N ASN A 32 5.06 -1.83 -4.63
CA ASN A 32 5.71 -3.04 -4.14
C ASN A 32 5.89 -3.05 -2.61
N ALA A 33 5.69 -1.92 -1.94
CA ALA A 33 5.91 -1.78 -0.50
C ALA A 33 4.96 -2.64 0.35
N TYR A 34 3.78 -2.96 -0.20
CA TYR A 34 2.78 -3.84 0.44
C TYR A 34 2.76 -5.25 -0.17
N SER A 35 3.58 -5.53 -1.18
CA SER A 35 3.64 -6.85 -1.78
C SER A 35 4.41 -7.80 -0.86
N ARG A 36 3.81 -8.96 -0.54
CA ARG A 36 4.52 -10.03 0.14
C ARG A 36 5.37 -10.81 -0.85
N TYR A 37 6.56 -11.18 -0.41
CA TYR A 37 7.49 -12.03 -1.16
C TYR A 37 7.84 -13.25 -0.32
N LYS A 38 7.84 -14.41 -0.96
CA LYS A 38 8.40 -15.64 -0.40
C LYS A 38 9.82 -15.79 -0.90
N VAL A 39 10.73 -16.12 0.01
CA VAL A 39 12.12 -16.41 -0.33
C VAL A 39 12.36 -17.88 -0.06
N LEU A 40 12.84 -18.60 -1.08
CA LEU A 40 13.23 -20.00 -0.97
C LEU A 40 14.74 -20.11 -1.10
N VAL A 41 15.35 -20.93 -0.25
CA VAL A 41 16.77 -21.27 -0.31
C VAL A 41 16.85 -22.76 -0.64
N ASN A 42 17.46 -23.10 -1.78
CA ASN A 42 17.53 -24.49 -2.27
C ASN A 42 16.16 -25.19 -2.38
N GLY A 43 15.10 -24.44 -2.65
CA GLY A 43 13.73 -24.95 -2.74
C GLY A 43 12.99 -25.10 -1.40
N GLU A 44 13.63 -24.79 -0.26
CA GLU A 44 12.97 -24.76 1.05
C GLU A 44 12.48 -23.34 1.37
N GLU A 45 11.21 -23.22 1.79
CA GLU A 45 10.60 -21.94 2.16
C GLU A 45 11.20 -21.44 3.48
N THR A 46 11.71 -20.20 3.45
CA THR A 46 12.25 -19.56 4.65
C THR A 46 11.14 -18.97 5.51
N SER A 47 11.28 -19.06 6.83
CA SER A 47 10.36 -18.46 7.79
C SER A 47 11.04 -17.30 8.50
N PRO A 48 10.97 -16.07 7.95
CA PRO A 48 11.66 -14.93 8.53
C PRO A 48 11.11 -14.60 9.94
N SER A 49 12.01 -14.62 10.92
CA SER A 49 11.74 -14.20 12.30
C SER A 49 12.10 -12.73 12.52
N SER A 50 11.45 -12.08 13.48
CA SER A 50 11.79 -10.70 13.90
C SER A 50 13.15 -10.62 14.61
N ASN A 51 13.65 -11.75 15.12
CA ASN A 51 14.93 -11.81 15.83
C ASN A 51 16.09 -11.92 14.84
N PHE A 52 16.96 -10.90 14.77
CA PHE A 52 18.02 -10.82 13.76
C PHE A 52 19.00 -12.01 13.76
N LYS A 53 19.23 -12.64 14.92
CA LYS A 53 20.14 -13.79 15.04
C LYS A 53 19.53 -15.10 14.55
N GLU A 54 18.21 -15.21 14.57
CA GLU A 54 17.45 -16.41 14.24
C GLU A 54 16.65 -16.24 12.94
N ASN A 55 16.91 -15.15 12.21
CA ASN A 55 16.20 -14.86 10.99
C ASN A 55 16.86 -15.63 9.84
N ASP A 56 16.08 -16.52 9.22
CA ASP A 56 16.51 -17.29 8.06
C ASP A 56 17.05 -16.45 6.91
N LEU A 57 16.69 -15.18 6.80
CA LEU A 57 17.19 -14.29 5.75
C LEU A 57 18.60 -13.73 6.04
N THR A 58 19.05 -13.76 7.29
CA THR A 58 20.32 -13.17 7.74
C THR A 58 21.32 -14.20 8.24
N ILE A 59 20.87 -15.43 8.54
CA ILE A 59 21.76 -16.53 8.93
C ILE A 59 22.71 -16.86 7.77
N ASN A 60 23.98 -17.11 8.10
CA ASN A 60 24.96 -17.63 7.15
C ASN A 60 24.76 -19.14 6.98
N ARG A 61 24.71 -19.58 5.73
CA ARG A 61 24.62 -20.98 5.33
C ARG A 61 25.79 -21.29 4.40
N ASP A 62 26.50 -22.38 4.66
CA ASP A 62 27.65 -22.78 3.85
C ASP A 62 27.25 -23.39 2.49
N ASN A 63 25.98 -23.81 2.35
CA ASN A 63 25.48 -24.51 1.17
C ASN A 63 24.29 -23.80 0.53
N ILE A 64 24.50 -22.60 -0.03
CA ILE A 64 23.49 -21.90 -0.84
C ILE A 64 23.77 -22.19 -2.31
N ASN A 65 22.91 -22.98 -2.95
CA ASN A 65 22.97 -23.27 -4.39
C ASN A 65 22.07 -22.31 -5.18
N GLU A 66 20.85 -22.08 -4.68
CA GLU A 66 19.86 -21.24 -5.34
C GLU A 66 19.02 -20.45 -4.34
N ILE A 67 18.77 -19.18 -4.66
CA ILE A 67 17.85 -18.31 -3.91
C ILE A 67 16.76 -17.87 -4.89
N GLU A 68 15.52 -18.24 -4.59
CA GLU A 68 14.35 -17.87 -5.37
C GLU A 68 13.49 -16.87 -4.61
N VAL A 69 13.00 -15.83 -5.30
CA VAL A 69 12.17 -14.77 -4.71
C VAL A 69 10.88 -14.70 -5.50
N ILE A 70 9.79 -15.16 -4.89
CA ILE A 70 8.48 -15.30 -5.54
C ILE A 70 7.51 -14.26 -4.96
N PRO A 71 6.86 -13.42 -5.79
CA PRO A 71 5.80 -12.54 -5.31
C PRO A 71 4.56 -13.36 -4.92
N VAL A 72 3.98 -13.04 -3.77
CA VAL A 72 2.70 -13.62 -3.33
C VAL A 72 1.57 -12.81 -3.95
N LEU A 73 0.74 -13.46 -4.76
CA LEU A 73 -0.46 -12.85 -5.33
C LEU A 73 -1.54 -12.75 -4.24
N GLU A 74 -1.74 -11.56 -3.68
CA GLU A 74 -2.81 -11.27 -2.72
C GLU A 74 -4.06 -10.74 -3.44
N GLY A 75 -5.24 -11.24 -3.06
CA GLY A 75 -6.54 -10.80 -3.59
C GLY A 75 -7.33 -11.85 -4.37
N ALA A 76 -6.70 -12.96 -4.80
CA ALA A 76 -7.38 -14.01 -5.56
C ALA A 76 -8.26 -14.96 -4.72
N SER A 77 -8.23 -14.87 -3.39
CA SER A 77 -8.94 -15.82 -2.52
C SER A 77 -10.47 -15.66 -2.59
N LEU A 78 -10.97 -14.43 -2.73
CA LEU A 78 -12.42 -14.18 -2.77
C LEU A 78 -13.09 -14.79 -4.01
N GLY A 79 -12.41 -14.78 -5.16
CA GLY A 79 -12.95 -15.32 -6.42
C GLY A 79 -13.15 -16.84 -6.37
N TRP A 80 -12.20 -17.57 -5.77
CA TRP A 80 -12.32 -19.02 -5.56
C TRP A 80 -13.53 -19.38 -4.69
N PHE A 81 -13.80 -18.62 -3.63
CA PHE A 81 -14.97 -18.86 -2.78
C PHE A 81 -16.28 -18.71 -3.57
N GLY A 82 -16.40 -17.68 -4.42
CA GLY A 82 -17.58 -17.49 -5.27
C GLY A 82 -17.83 -18.67 -6.21
N ILE A 83 -16.77 -19.22 -6.81
CA ILE A 83 -16.86 -20.39 -7.70
C ILE A 83 -17.28 -21.64 -6.92
N VAL A 84 -16.63 -21.94 -5.79
CA VAL A 84 -16.92 -23.14 -5.00
C VAL A 84 -18.34 -23.10 -4.44
N PHE A 85 -18.74 -21.99 -3.81
CA PHE A 85 -20.10 -21.85 -3.27
C PHE A 85 -21.16 -21.82 -4.38
N GLY A 86 -20.84 -21.23 -5.54
CA GLY A 86 -21.71 -21.25 -6.71
C GLY A 86 -21.95 -22.67 -7.22
N LEU A 87 -20.89 -23.48 -7.38
CA LEU A 87 -21.03 -24.87 -7.85
C LEU A 87 -21.77 -25.77 -6.85
N ILE A 88 -21.51 -25.62 -5.55
CA ILE A 88 -22.26 -26.33 -4.50
C ILE A 88 -23.74 -25.91 -4.55
N GLY A 89 -24.00 -24.61 -4.69
CA GLY A 89 -25.35 -24.06 -4.82
C GLY A 89 -26.11 -24.60 -6.04
N MET A 90 -25.44 -24.79 -7.17
CA MET A 90 -26.04 -25.40 -8.37
C MET A 90 -26.46 -26.86 -8.12
N GLY A 91 -25.64 -27.63 -7.40
CA GLY A 91 -25.95 -29.04 -7.08
C GLY A 91 -27.07 -29.23 -6.06
N MET A 92 -27.36 -28.22 -5.23
CA MET A 92 -28.37 -28.26 -4.17
C MET A 92 -29.63 -27.45 -4.45
N ALA A 93 -29.66 -26.68 -5.56
CA ALA A 93 -30.80 -25.83 -5.90
C ALA A 93 -32.03 -26.66 -6.26
N GLN A 94 -33.13 -26.47 -5.53
CA GLN A 94 -34.43 -27.10 -5.82
C GLN A 94 -35.38 -26.17 -6.59
N THR A 95 -34.97 -24.93 -6.85
CA THR A 95 -35.79 -23.89 -7.50
C THR A 95 -35.01 -23.20 -8.61
N ASP A 96 -35.70 -22.76 -9.66
CA ASP A 96 -35.09 -22.05 -10.80
C ASP A 96 -34.38 -20.77 -10.35
N LEU A 97 -34.92 -20.09 -9.33
CA LEU A 97 -34.29 -18.91 -8.74
C LEU A 97 -32.97 -19.25 -8.02
N GLY A 98 -32.90 -20.38 -7.32
CA GLY A 98 -31.68 -20.87 -6.69
C GLY A 98 -30.61 -21.28 -7.72
N MET A 99 -31.04 -21.84 -8.85
CA MET A 99 -30.13 -22.15 -9.96
C MET A 99 -29.59 -20.88 -10.64
N LEU A 100 -30.42 -19.86 -10.84
CA LEU A 100 -29.97 -18.58 -11.38
C LEU A 100 -28.98 -17.87 -10.44
N ALA A 101 -29.26 -17.85 -9.14
CA ALA A 101 -28.40 -17.22 -8.14
C ALA A 101 -27.02 -17.89 -8.04
N SER A 102 -26.99 -19.22 -8.14
CA SER A 102 -25.74 -20.00 -8.08
C SER A 102 -24.87 -19.81 -9.33
N ILE A 103 -25.47 -19.76 -10.53
CA ILE A 103 -24.77 -19.37 -11.76
C ILE A 103 -24.21 -17.94 -11.65
N GLY A 104 -24.99 -17.01 -11.07
CA GLY A 104 -24.55 -15.64 -10.82
C GLY A 104 -23.31 -15.58 -9.91
N MET A 105 -23.26 -16.42 -8.86
CA MET A 105 -22.10 -16.50 -7.97
C MET A 105 -20.86 -17.08 -8.66
N VAL A 106 -21.02 -18.12 -9.50
CA VAL A 106 -19.90 -18.65 -10.29
C VAL A 106 -19.36 -17.58 -11.24
N MET A 107 -20.23 -16.87 -11.96
CA MET A 107 -19.80 -15.80 -12.87
C MET A 107 -19.13 -14.64 -12.13
N ALA A 108 -19.65 -14.23 -10.97
CA ALA A 108 -19.02 -13.22 -10.13
C ALA A 108 -17.63 -13.67 -9.62
N GLY A 109 -17.50 -14.94 -9.24
CA GLY A 109 -16.22 -15.53 -8.82
C GLY A 109 -15.19 -15.54 -9.96
N VAL A 110 -15.58 -16.00 -11.15
CA VAL A 110 -14.73 -15.98 -12.35
C VAL A 110 -14.35 -14.56 -12.73
N SER A 111 -15.31 -13.63 -12.76
CA SER A 111 -15.03 -12.22 -13.06
C SER A 111 -14.09 -11.58 -12.05
N SER A 112 -14.15 -11.95 -10.76
CA SER A 112 -13.23 -11.44 -9.74
C SER A 112 -11.82 -12.02 -9.87
N LEU A 113 -11.68 -13.24 -10.41
CA LEU A 113 -10.37 -13.81 -10.72
C LEU A 113 -9.74 -13.17 -11.96
N LEU A 114 -10.55 -12.73 -12.92
CA LEU A 114 -10.11 -12.03 -14.12
C LEU A 114 -10.00 -10.50 -13.95
N SER A 115 -10.62 -9.91 -12.94
CA SER A 115 -10.58 -8.47 -12.73
C SER A 115 -9.22 -8.02 -12.22
N ASP A 116 -8.69 -6.94 -12.80
CA ASP A 116 -7.49 -6.29 -12.28
C ASP A 116 -7.68 -5.87 -10.82
N PRO A 117 -6.68 -6.09 -9.94
CA PRO A 117 -6.77 -5.67 -8.56
C PRO A 117 -6.95 -4.15 -8.46
N PRO A 118 -7.80 -3.66 -7.53
CA PRO A 118 -8.07 -2.24 -7.40
C PRO A 118 -6.78 -1.50 -7.05
N LYS A 119 -6.44 -0.50 -7.88
CA LYS A 119 -5.35 0.42 -7.57
C LYS A 119 -5.74 1.19 -6.32
N MET A 120 -5.00 0.99 -5.23
CA MET A 120 -5.24 1.72 -3.98
C MET A 120 -5.17 3.22 -4.26
N PRO A 121 -6.15 4.02 -3.81
CA PRO A 121 -6.15 5.44 -4.03
C PRO A 121 -4.90 6.06 -3.42
N GLU A 122 -4.23 6.95 -4.16
CA GLU A 122 -3.06 7.67 -3.69
C GLU A 122 -3.40 8.51 -2.46
N GLN A 123 -3.15 7.97 -1.27
CA GLN A 123 -3.30 8.69 -0.01
C GLN A 123 -2.13 9.66 0.24
N ARG A 124 -1.63 10.32 -0.82
CA ARG A 124 -0.72 11.48 -0.72
C ARG A 124 -1.03 12.52 -1.79
N GLN A 125 -2.27 12.98 -1.85
CA GLN A 125 -2.50 14.35 -2.31
C GLN A 125 -2.36 15.28 -1.10
N ILE A 126 -1.12 15.54 -0.68
CA ILE A 126 -0.82 16.73 0.13
C ILE A 126 -0.53 17.87 -0.85
N ILE A 127 -1.47 18.15 -1.75
CA ILE A 127 -1.44 19.31 -2.62
C ILE A 127 -2.88 19.80 -2.74
N ASN A 128 -3.19 20.83 -1.97
CA ASN A 128 -4.37 21.70 -2.04
C ASN A 128 -5.75 21.03 -1.78
N PRO A 129 -6.70 21.78 -1.19
CA PRO A 129 -8.06 21.32 -1.00
C PRO A 129 -8.77 21.36 -2.36
N SER A 130 -8.61 20.30 -3.13
CA SER A 130 -9.54 19.97 -4.18
C SER A 130 -9.47 18.48 -4.47
N SER A 131 -10.08 17.72 -3.57
CA SER A 131 -10.43 16.32 -3.80
C SER A 131 -11.61 16.20 -4.76
N ASP A 132 -11.57 16.95 -5.87
CA ASP A 132 -12.54 16.87 -6.95
C ASP A 132 -11.78 16.79 -8.29
N PRO A 133 -11.84 15.66 -9.01
CA PRO A 133 -11.13 15.48 -10.28
C PRO A 133 -11.63 16.43 -11.40
N THR A 134 -12.70 17.20 -11.17
CA THR A 134 -13.18 18.24 -12.11
C THR A 134 -12.58 19.63 -11.89
N ALA A 135 -11.85 19.85 -10.79
CA ALA A 135 -11.28 21.15 -10.43
C ALA A 135 -9.83 21.36 -10.94
N LEU A 136 -9.44 20.66 -12.00
CA LEU A 136 -8.15 20.83 -12.71
C LEU A 136 -8.03 22.17 -13.48
N ALA A 137 -8.81 23.19 -13.11
CA ALA A 137 -8.76 24.53 -13.68
C ALA A 137 -8.38 25.59 -12.62
N ASN A 138 -7.54 25.25 -11.64
CA ASN A 138 -6.91 26.27 -10.81
C ASN A 138 -5.81 26.95 -11.63
N SER A 139 -6.19 28.06 -12.25
CA SER A 139 -5.34 28.92 -13.08
C SER A 139 -4.09 29.37 -12.29
N TYR A 140 -2.94 28.80 -12.62
CA TYR A 140 -1.63 29.14 -12.02
C TYR A 140 -1.13 30.56 -12.34
N LEU A 141 -1.83 31.31 -13.20
CA LEU A 141 -1.40 32.64 -13.64
C LEU A 141 -1.70 33.76 -12.64
N PHE A 142 -2.58 33.55 -11.65
CA PHE A 142 -2.99 34.63 -10.72
C PHE A 142 -3.15 34.20 -9.26
N ASN A 143 -2.69 33.01 -8.86
CA ASN A 143 -2.78 32.62 -7.45
C ASN A 143 -1.50 33.00 -6.71
N GLY A 144 -1.63 33.88 -5.72
CA GLY A 144 -0.54 34.21 -4.79
C GLY A 144 -0.21 33.03 -3.87
N PRO A 145 0.83 33.15 -3.02
CA PRO A 145 1.15 32.12 -2.04
C PRO A 145 -0.03 31.92 -1.08
N VAL A 146 -0.73 30.80 -1.19
CA VAL A 146 -1.75 30.36 -0.23
C VAL A 146 -1.10 29.42 0.79
N ASN A 147 -1.38 29.64 2.07
CA ASN A 147 -0.86 28.77 3.13
C ASN A 147 -1.57 27.41 3.07
N VAL A 148 -0.79 26.33 3.16
CA VAL A 148 -1.33 24.97 3.30
C VAL A 148 -1.87 24.83 4.73
N LEU A 149 -3.19 24.70 4.86
CA LEU A 149 -3.89 24.54 6.14
C LEU A 149 -4.04 23.07 6.58
N ASN A 150 -3.59 22.12 5.75
CA ASN A 150 -3.71 20.69 6.04
C ASN A 150 -2.55 20.22 6.93
N GLU A 151 -2.88 19.53 8.01
CA GLU A 151 -1.94 18.96 8.96
C GLU A 151 -1.10 17.83 8.32
N GLY A 152 0.17 17.69 8.72
CA GLY A 152 1.03 16.56 8.34
C GLY A 152 1.78 16.68 7.01
N GLY A 153 1.85 17.88 6.42
CA GLY A 153 2.67 18.14 5.23
C GLY A 153 4.20 18.07 5.52
N PRO A 154 5.02 17.65 4.55
CA PRO A 154 6.47 17.68 4.71
C PRO A 154 6.98 19.12 4.89
N VAL A 155 7.86 19.34 5.87
CA VAL A 155 8.50 20.65 6.10
C VAL A 155 9.67 20.79 5.11
N PRO A 156 9.62 21.74 4.15
CA PRO A 156 10.70 21.90 3.19
C PRO A 156 11.94 22.47 3.88
N ILE A 157 13.04 21.71 3.85
CA ILE A 157 14.35 22.18 4.29
C ILE A 157 15.07 22.74 3.06
N GLY A 158 15.27 24.06 3.04
CA GLY A 158 15.97 24.73 1.95
C GLY A 158 17.32 25.29 2.39
N TYR A 159 18.31 25.24 1.49
CA TYR A 159 19.64 25.82 1.70
C TYR A 159 19.87 27.00 0.74
N GLY A 160 20.63 28.02 1.18
CA GLY A 160 20.95 29.20 0.38
C GLY A 160 19.99 30.38 0.59
N ARG A 161 19.87 31.26 -0.42
CA ARG A 161 18.95 32.43 -0.39
C ARG A 161 17.62 32.04 -1.02
N LEU A 162 16.58 31.93 -0.20
CA LEU A 162 15.25 31.46 -0.61
C LEU A 162 14.18 32.51 -0.37
N ILE A 163 13.22 32.57 -1.29
CA ILE A 163 11.94 33.23 -1.09
C ILE A 163 10.93 32.09 -0.87
N VAL A 164 10.44 31.94 0.37
CA VAL A 164 9.56 30.85 0.80
C VAL A 164 8.27 31.41 1.40
N GLY A 165 7.15 30.73 1.15
CA GLY A 165 5.87 31.00 1.82
C GLY A 165 5.84 30.42 3.24
N SER A 166 4.74 30.62 3.96
CA SER A 166 4.56 30.09 5.32
C SER A 166 3.83 28.75 5.36
N GLN A 167 4.16 27.93 6.37
CA GLN A 167 3.48 26.68 6.70
C GLN A 167 2.99 26.76 8.15
N VAL A 168 1.72 26.45 8.41
CA VAL A 168 1.21 26.32 9.78
C VAL A 168 1.70 24.98 10.33
N ILE A 169 2.38 25.01 11.48
CA ILE A 169 2.98 23.82 12.14
C ILE A 169 2.05 23.26 13.22
N ALA A 170 1.31 24.13 13.90
CA ALA A 170 0.33 23.74 14.90
C ALA A 170 -0.77 24.80 14.97
N SER A 171 -2.02 24.34 15.05
CA SER A 171 -3.18 25.15 15.41
C SER A 171 -3.86 24.51 16.61
N SER A 172 -4.13 25.29 17.66
CA SER A 172 -4.88 24.84 18.84
C SER A 172 -6.17 25.65 18.95
N TYR A 173 -7.29 24.95 19.08
CA TYR A 173 -8.59 25.57 19.35
C TYR A 173 -9.09 25.04 20.69
N ASP A 174 -9.34 25.93 21.64
CA ASP A 174 -9.97 25.60 22.92
C ASP A 174 -11.47 25.90 22.84
N VAL A 175 -12.31 24.89 23.09
CA VAL A 175 -13.76 25.02 23.03
C VAL A 175 -14.33 25.03 24.44
N LYS A 176 -14.52 26.23 24.99
CA LYS A 176 -15.17 26.40 26.29
C LYS A 176 -16.70 26.33 26.16
N LYS A 177 -17.29 25.24 26.64
CA LYS A 177 -18.75 25.13 26.77
C LYS A 177 -19.20 25.92 28.00
N VAL A 178 -19.95 26.99 27.77
CA VAL A 178 -20.64 27.72 28.84
C VAL A 178 -22.08 27.20 28.90
N LEU A 179 -22.49 26.68 30.05
CA LEU A 179 -23.89 26.36 30.31
C LEU A 179 -24.64 27.67 30.54
N ILE A 180 -25.42 28.08 29.53
CA ILE A 180 -26.27 29.26 29.61
C ILE A 180 -27.62 28.79 30.14
N ARG A 181 -28.03 29.27 31.33
CA ARG A 181 -29.35 28.96 31.91
C ARG A 181 -30.51 29.74 31.27
N GLU A 182 -30.22 30.76 30.48
CA GLU A 182 -31.22 31.59 29.80
C GLU A 182 -30.68 32.10 28.45
N ALA A 183 -31.38 31.80 27.36
CA ALA A 183 -30.98 32.16 26.01
C ALA A 183 -30.95 33.69 25.82
N GLY A 184 -29.81 34.33 26.07
CA GLY A 184 -29.66 35.75 25.75
C GLY A 184 -28.42 36.43 26.31
N ARG A 185 -27.49 36.73 25.40
CA ARG A 185 -26.45 37.77 25.48
C ARG A 185 -25.19 37.42 26.27
N VAL A 186 -24.16 37.04 25.51
CA VAL A 186 -22.75 37.07 25.93
C VAL A 186 -22.23 38.50 25.70
N ARG A 187 -21.63 39.11 26.72
CA ARG A 187 -20.75 40.29 26.59
C ARG A 187 -19.32 39.83 26.50
#